data_AF-A0A6B1DJ40-F1
#
_entry.id   AF-A0A6B1DJ40-F1
#
_cell.length_a   1.000
_cell.length_b   1.000
_cell.length_c   1.000
_cell.angle_alpha   90.00
_cell.angle_beta   90.00
_cell.angle_gamma   90.00
#
_symmetry.space_group_name_H-M   'P 1'
#
loop_
_entity.id
_entity.type
_entity.pdbx_description
1 polymer ?
#
loop_
_entity_poly.entity_id
_entity_poly.type
_entity_poly.pdbx_seq_one_letter_code
_entity_poly.pdbx_strand_id
1 'polypeptide(L)'
;MRTPLRRPARSSRQPAPTDSNRQRLQKSDPGSCAYDTDVELAQTNLAWMRYPLEDPRMAPMRDEIDRINRIGDDSPGFVWRFQTEAGDATGVRVLDDPRVLFNLSIWRSVADLRRYVYQTEHVDFLRRRREWFLPPPKAPLAMWWIADGERPTTTEAMARLERLWRDGPAPDAFTLKVAYGADGSLLR
;
A
#
# COMPACT_ATOMS: atom_id res chain seq x y z
N MET A 1 59.80 -33.94 25.59
CA MET A 1 60.05 -33.05 24.43
C MET A 1 60.47 -33.90 23.24
N ARG A 2 59.95 -33.58 22.03
CA ARG A 2 60.38 -33.99 20.67
C ARG A 2 59.82 -35.30 20.06
N THR A 3 58.76 -35.11 19.28
CA THR A 3 58.51 -35.47 17.85
C THR A 3 59.24 -36.65 17.19
N PRO A 4 58.54 -37.34 16.26
CA PRO A 4 58.93 -37.30 14.82
C PRO A 4 57.69 -37.05 13.90
N LEU A 5 57.66 -36.11 12.93
CA LEU A 5 58.24 -36.10 11.56
C LEU A 5 57.96 -37.41 10.79
N ARG A 6 57.48 -37.49 9.54
CA ARG A 6 57.09 -36.55 8.46
C ARG A 6 56.63 -37.44 7.28
N ARG A 7 55.63 -37.05 6.48
CA ARG A 7 55.65 -36.93 4.98
C ARG A 7 54.25 -36.89 4.34
N PRO A 8 54.13 -36.31 3.11
CA PRO A 8 52.93 -35.64 2.65
C PRO A 8 52.30 -36.24 1.36
N ALA A 9 51.26 -35.54 0.90
CA ALA A 9 50.74 -35.41 -0.46
C ALA A 9 49.58 -36.33 -0.88
N ARG A 10 48.47 -35.70 -1.28
CA ARG A 10 47.97 -35.78 -2.67
C ARG A 10 47.07 -34.59 -2.99
N SER A 11 47.53 -33.84 -4.00
CA SER A 11 46.77 -32.88 -4.79
C SER A 11 45.62 -33.60 -5.49
N SER A 12 44.42 -33.00 -5.50
CA SER A 12 43.32 -33.41 -6.37
C SER A 12 42.80 -32.17 -7.10
N ARG A 13 42.94 -32.22 -8.42
CA ARG A 13 42.51 -31.23 -9.40
C ARG A 13 40.98 -31.12 -9.44
N GLN A 14 40.48 -29.91 -9.71
CA GLN A 14 39.12 -29.63 -10.17
C GLN A 14 38.78 -30.35 -11.49
N PRO A 15 37.49 -30.49 -11.79
CA PRO A 15 37.01 -29.84 -13.01
C PRO A 15 35.68 -29.08 -12.82
N ALA A 16 35.51 -28.02 -13.61
CA ALA A 16 34.23 -27.47 -14.06
C ALA A 16 34.26 -27.48 -15.61
N PRO A 17 33.17 -27.22 -16.36
CA PRO A 17 31.72 -27.29 -16.08
C PRO A 17 31.03 -28.27 -17.07
N THR A 18 29.71 -28.48 -16.97
CA THR A 18 28.92 -28.92 -18.15
C THR A 18 27.61 -28.17 -18.22
N ASP A 19 27.44 -27.53 -19.38
CA ASP A 19 26.35 -26.70 -19.83
C ASP A 19 25.34 -27.61 -20.53
N SER A 20 24.17 -27.86 -19.94
CA SER A 20 23.13 -28.72 -20.54
C SER A 20 21.78 -28.55 -19.82
N ASN A 21 21.07 -27.44 -20.04
CA ASN A 21 19.72 -27.50 -20.62
C ASN A 21 19.18 -26.08 -20.88
N ARG A 22 19.61 -25.52 -22.01
CA ARG A 22 18.95 -24.38 -22.64
C ARG A 22 17.66 -24.89 -23.29
N GLN A 23 16.61 -24.07 -23.22
CA GLN A 23 15.36 -24.13 -23.99
C GLN A 23 14.22 -24.97 -23.40
N ARG A 24 13.46 -24.33 -22.50
CA ARG A 24 12.00 -24.42 -22.54
C ARG A 24 11.48 -23.04 -22.94
N LEU A 25 11.40 -22.81 -24.25
CA LEU A 25 10.62 -21.72 -24.84
C LEU A 25 9.16 -21.95 -24.43
N GLN A 26 8.71 -21.25 -23.39
CA GLN A 26 7.29 -21.08 -23.14
C GLN A 26 6.76 -20.15 -24.23
N LYS A 27 5.93 -20.72 -25.11
CA LYS A 27 5.07 -19.96 -26.00
C LYS A 27 4.11 -19.18 -25.10
N SER A 28 4.23 -17.85 -25.07
CA SER A 28 3.24 -16.97 -24.49
C SER A 28 2.07 -16.81 -25.47
N ASP A 29 0.86 -17.01 -24.98
CA ASP A 29 -0.37 -16.79 -25.73
C ASP A 29 -0.54 -15.30 -26.07
N PRO A 30 -0.87 -14.92 -27.33
CA PRO A 30 -1.08 -13.54 -27.73
C PRO A 30 -2.49 -13.06 -27.39
N GLY A 31 -2.90 -13.20 -26.11
CA GLY A 31 -4.23 -12.83 -25.63
C GLY A 31 -4.34 -12.53 -24.14
N SER A 32 -3.24 -12.59 -23.38
CA SER A 32 -3.22 -12.21 -21.97
C SER A 32 -2.50 -10.88 -21.81
N CYS A 33 -3.21 -9.82 -21.47
CA CYS A 33 -2.62 -8.63 -20.88
C CYS A 33 -2.14 -9.01 -19.46
N ALA A 34 -1.03 -9.73 -19.39
CA ALA A 34 -0.30 -9.90 -18.15
C ALA A 34 0.22 -8.51 -17.76
N TYR A 35 -0.41 -7.90 -16.76
CA TYR A 35 0.19 -6.76 -16.07
C TYR A 35 1.48 -7.28 -15.44
N ASP A 36 2.63 -6.69 -15.78
CA ASP A 36 3.87 -6.93 -15.05
C ASP A 36 3.59 -6.70 -13.56
N THR A 37 3.67 -7.77 -12.78
CA THR A 37 3.26 -7.87 -11.37
C THR A 37 4.27 -7.26 -10.39
N ASP A 38 5.15 -6.38 -10.85
CA ASP A 38 6.27 -5.87 -10.04
C ASP A 38 5.91 -4.60 -9.25
N VAL A 39 4.66 -4.15 -9.30
CA VAL A 39 4.21 -2.91 -8.65
C VAL A 39 2.86 -3.05 -7.97
N GLU A 40 2.69 -2.32 -6.87
CA GLU A 40 1.45 -2.19 -6.12
C GLU A 40 1.09 -0.70 -5.97
N LEU A 41 -0.19 -0.41 -5.71
CA LEU A 41 -0.71 0.93 -5.49
C LEU A 41 -0.80 1.21 -3.99
N ALA A 42 0.03 2.13 -3.50
CA ALA A 42 -0.14 2.69 -2.17
C ALA A 42 -1.19 3.80 -2.17
N GLN A 43 -1.98 3.87 -1.10
CA GLN A 43 -2.96 4.93 -0.85
C GLN A 43 -2.95 5.34 0.62
N THR A 44 -2.84 6.64 0.89
CA THR A 44 -3.03 7.22 2.22
C THR A 44 -4.18 8.20 2.23
N ASN A 45 -4.89 8.34 3.35
CA ASN A 45 -5.94 9.34 3.54
C ASN A 45 -5.93 9.89 4.98
N LEU A 46 -6.18 11.20 5.08
CA LEU A 46 -6.37 11.93 6.33
C LEU A 46 -7.84 12.29 6.51
N ALA A 47 -8.39 12.06 7.70
CA ALA A 47 -9.76 12.45 8.04
C ALA A 47 -9.77 13.30 9.31
N TRP A 48 -10.37 14.50 9.23
CA TRP A 48 -10.50 15.43 10.35
C TRP A 48 -11.79 15.16 11.11
N MET A 49 -11.68 14.64 12.32
CA MET A 49 -12.81 14.35 13.20
C MET A 49 -13.51 15.62 13.64
N ARG A 50 -14.85 15.58 13.63
CA ARG A 50 -15.74 16.64 14.10
C ARG A 50 -15.80 16.71 15.62
N TYR A 51 -15.63 15.57 16.28
CA TYR A 51 -15.66 15.41 17.74
C TYR A 51 -14.43 14.60 18.18
N PRO A 52 -14.02 14.68 19.47
CA PRO A 52 -13.02 13.77 20.02
C PRO A 52 -13.41 12.31 19.76
N LEU A 53 -12.42 11.43 19.52
CA LEU A 53 -12.70 10.04 19.13
C LEU A 53 -13.61 9.33 20.14
N GLU A 54 -13.46 9.58 21.45
CA GLU A 54 -14.26 8.96 22.53
C GLU A 54 -15.65 9.57 22.72
N ASP A 55 -16.00 10.65 22.01
CA ASP A 55 -17.31 11.27 22.13
C ASP A 55 -18.43 10.27 21.75
N PRO A 56 -19.57 10.22 22.47
CA PRO A 56 -20.69 9.34 22.12
C PRO A 56 -21.20 9.53 20.68
N ARG A 57 -21.06 10.73 20.11
CA ARG A 57 -21.43 11.02 18.71
C ARG A 57 -20.54 10.31 17.70
N MET A 58 -19.33 9.91 18.10
CA MET A 58 -18.40 9.12 17.29
C MET A 58 -18.63 7.61 17.44
N ALA A 59 -19.43 7.15 18.41
CA ALA A 59 -19.63 5.72 18.66
C ALA A 59 -20.13 4.97 17.42
N PRO A 60 -21.14 5.44 16.65
CA PRO A 60 -21.57 4.73 15.44
C PRO A 60 -20.48 4.61 14.37
N MET A 61 -19.51 5.52 14.35
CA MET A 61 -18.36 5.42 13.45
C MET A 61 -17.36 4.38 13.97
N ARG A 62 -17.03 4.43 15.27
CA ARG A 62 -16.11 3.48 15.90
C ARG A 62 -16.61 2.04 15.77
N ASP A 63 -17.90 1.83 15.98
CA ASP A 63 -18.54 0.51 15.91
C ASP A 63 -18.50 -0.10 14.49
N GLU A 64 -18.33 0.73 13.45
CA GLU A 64 -18.22 0.30 12.05
C GLU A 64 -16.78 0.09 11.56
N ILE A 65 -15.77 0.50 12.32
CA ILE A 65 -14.35 0.45 11.89
C ILE A 65 -13.96 -0.97 11.50
N ASP A 66 -14.22 -1.95 12.36
CA ASP A 66 -13.84 -3.35 12.13
C ASP A 66 -14.54 -3.95 10.92
N ARG A 67 -15.81 -3.57 10.72
CA ARG A 67 -16.61 -4.03 9.58
C ARG A 67 -16.09 -3.45 8.27
N ILE A 68 -15.80 -2.14 8.24
CA ILE A 68 -15.24 -1.47 7.05
C ILE A 68 -13.84 -2.00 6.73
N ASN A 69 -12.99 -2.17 7.74
CA ASN A 69 -11.67 -2.77 7.58
C ASN A 69 -11.77 -4.16 6.96
N ARG A 70 -12.69 -5.00 7.45
CA ARG A 70 -12.91 -6.35 6.91
C ARG A 70 -13.41 -6.34 5.47
N ILE A 71 -14.32 -5.43 5.11
CA ILE A 71 -14.75 -5.25 3.72
C ILE A 71 -13.54 -4.92 2.83
N GLY A 72 -12.62 -4.08 3.32
CA GLY A 72 -11.36 -3.80 2.64
C GLY A 72 -10.48 -5.05 2.52
N ASP A 73 -10.24 -5.73 3.63
CA ASP A 73 -9.40 -6.92 3.73
C ASP A 73 -9.90 -8.07 2.79
N ASP A 74 -11.22 -8.20 2.62
CA ASP A 74 -11.86 -9.21 1.77
C ASP A 74 -12.07 -8.74 0.31
N SER A 75 -11.76 -7.48 -0.02
CA SER A 75 -11.98 -6.94 -1.37
C SER A 75 -10.95 -7.46 -2.37
N PRO A 76 -11.36 -7.81 -3.61
CA PRO A 76 -10.42 -8.15 -4.67
C PRO A 76 -9.37 -7.05 -4.86
N GLY A 77 -8.11 -7.47 -4.98
CA GLY A 77 -6.98 -6.57 -5.18
C GLY A 77 -6.52 -5.84 -3.92
N PHE A 78 -7.12 -6.04 -2.74
CA PHE A 78 -6.52 -5.61 -1.49
C PHE A 78 -5.25 -6.42 -1.21
N VAL A 79 -4.21 -5.75 -0.71
CA VAL A 79 -2.91 -6.38 -0.38
C VAL A 79 -2.60 -6.25 1.09
N TRP A 80 -2.70 -5.04 1.63
CA TRP A 80 -2.23 -4.73 2.98
C TRP A 80 -2.80 -3.40 3.47
N ARG A 81 -2.90 -3.23 4.79
CA ARG A 81 -3.12 -1.93 5.43
C ARG A 81 -2.21 -1.74 6.63
N PHE A 82 -1.82 -0.51 6.86
CA PHE A 82 -1.08 -0.11 8.05
C PHE A 82 -1.93 -0.35 9.29
N GLN A 83 -1.34 -1.00 10.28
CA GLN A 83 -1.91 -1.26 11.59
C GLN A 83 -0.82 -0.99 12.64
N THR A 84 -1.22 -0.49 13.80
CA THR A 84 -0.36 -0.51 14.99
C THR A 84 -0.39 -1.91 15.63
N GLU A 85 0.39 -2.12 16.69
CA GLU A 85 0.33 -3.36 17.49
C GLU A 85 -1.09 -3.65 18.03
N ALA A 86 -1.94 -2.62 18.17
CA ALA A 86 -3.33 -2.76 18.57
C ALA A 86 -4.30 -3.18 17.44
N GLY A 87 -3.81 -3.35 16.20
CA GLY A 87 -4.61 -3.82 15.05
C GLY A 87 -5.35 -2.74 14.25
N ASP A 88 -5.27 -1.48 14.68
CA ASP A 88 -5.82 -0.33 13.95
C ASP A 88 -4.83 0.85 13.87
N ALA A 89 -5.17 1.87 13.06
CA ALA A 89 -4.36 3.06 12.85
C ALA A 89 -4.90 4.32 13.57
N THR A 90 -5.96 4.20 14.39
CA THR A 90 -6.65 5.35 15.02
C THR A 90 -5.77 6.08 16.04
N GLY A 91 -4.81 5.37 16.63
CA GLY A 91 -3.80 5.92 17.55
C GLY A 91 -2.63 6.62 16.86
N VAL A 92 -2.48 6.50 15.54
CA VAL A 92 -1.34 7.08 14.80
C VAL A 92 -1.50 8.60 14.73
N ARG A 93 -0.41 9.32 14.98
CA ARG A 93 -0.34 10.78 14.83
C ARG A 93 0.70 11.13 13.78
N VAL A 94 0.22 11.55 12.61
CA VAL A 94 1.06 12.01 11.49
C VAL A 94 1.08 13.52 11.33
N LEU A 95 0.15 14.20 12.01
CA LEU A 95 0.07 15.65 12.13
C LEU A 95 -0.03 16.00 13.62
N ASP A 96 0.40 17.21 13.97
CA ASP A 96 0.19 17.80 15.31
C ASP A 96 -1.25 18.31 15.47
N ASP A 97 -2.22 17.46 15.16
CA ASP A 97 -3.64 17.68 15.36
C ASP A 97 -4.27 16.35 15.84
N PRO A 98 -4.70 16.25 17.11
CA PRO A 98 -5.27 15.02 17.67
C PRO A 98 -6.61 14.64 17.06
N ARG A 99 -7.20 15.50 16.20
CA ARG A 99 -8.45 15.23 15.48
C ARG A 99 -8.21 14.55 14.13
N VAL A 100 -6.96 14.33 13.72
CA VAL A 100 -6.66 13.69 12.45
C VAL A 100 -6.55 12.18 12.62
N LEU A 101 -7.40 11.43 11.91
CA LEU A 101 -7.22 10.01 11.67
C LEU A 101 -6.41 9.81 10.39
N PHE A 102 -5.50 8.84 10.44
CA PHE A 102 -4.65 8.45 9.33
C PHE A 102 -4.99 7.02 8.90
N ASN A 103 -5.00 6.77 7.59
CA ASN A 103 -4.94 5.42 7.06
C ASN A 103 -3.88 5.31 5.95
N LEU A 104 -3.42 4.08 5.75
CA LEU A 104 -2.51 3.71 4.67
C LEU A 104 -2.83 2.28 4.25
N SER A 105 -3.03 2.06 2.96
CA SER A 105 -3.36 0.76 2.39
C SER A 105 -2.66 0.55 1.05
N ILE A 106 -2.54 -0.72 0.66
CA ILE A 106 -1.93 -1.16 -0.59
C ILE A 106 -2.94 -2.01 -1.35
N TRP A 107 -3.00 -1.76 -2.66
CA TRP A 107 -3.92 -2.36 -3.60
C TRP A 107 -3.18 -2.81 -4.86
N ARG A 108 -3.76 -3.75 -5.61
CA ARG A 108 -3.21 -4.20 -6.90
C ARG A 108 -3.42 -3.17 -8.01
N SER A 109 -4.48 -2.37 -7.95
CA SER A 109 -4.75 -1.36 -8.95
C SER A 109 -5.64 -0.22 -8.45
N VAL A 110 -5.67 0.87 -9.22
CA VAL A 110 -6.62 1.98 -9.01
C VAL A 110 -8.06 1.50 -9.18
N ALA A 111 -8.30 0.52 -10.07
CA ALA A 111 -9.63 -0.03 -10.32
C ALA A 111 -10.16 -0.83 -9.12
N ASP A 112 -9.30 -1.64 -8.49
CA ASP A 112 -9.64 -2.42 -7.30
C ASP A 112 -9.99 -1.51 -6.12
N LEU A 113 -9.15 -0.50 -5.87
CA LEU A 113 -9.43 0.52 -4.86
C LEU A 113 -10.75 1.25 -5.15
N ARG A 114 -11.01 1.66 -6.41
CA ARG A 114 -12.28 2.31 -6.78
C ARG A 114 -13.48 1.40 -6.52
N ARG A 115 -13.36 0.10 -6.81
CA ARG A 115 -14.41 -0.88 -6.55
C ARG A 115 -14.69 -0.98 -5.06
N TYR A 116 -13.65 -1.11 -4.22
CA TYR A 116 -13.81 -1.07 -2.77
C TYR A 116 -14.52 0.21 -2.32
N VAL A 117 -14.04 1.38 -2.77
CA VAL A 117 -14.54 2.68 -2.29
C VAL A 117 -16.00 2.93 -2.66
N TYR A 118 -16.43 2.54 -3.88
CA TYR A 118 -17.73 2.95 -4.43
C TYR A 118 -18.73 1.83 -4.70
N GLN A 119 -18.28 0.58 -4.75
CA GLN A 119 -19.13 -0.58 -5.11
C GLN A 119 -19.27 -1.60 -3.97
N THR A 120 -18.87 -1.23 -2.75
CA THR A 120 -19.10 -2.01 -1.53
C THR A 120 -19.91 -1.19 -0.54
N GLU A 121 -20.29 -1.80 0.59
CA GLU A 121 -20.98 -1.14 1.70
C GLU A 121 -20.17 0.02 2.31
N HIS A 122 -18.88 0.17 1.97
CA HIS A 122 -18.12 1.37 2.31
C HIS A 122 -18.78 2.67 1.77
N VAL A 123 -19.56 2.60 0.69
CA VAL A 123 -20.29 3.76 0.15
C VAL A 123 -21.29 4.34 1.16
N ASP A 124 -21.87 3.52 2.03
CA ASP A 124 -22.83 4.00 3.03
C ASP A 124 -22.15 4.78 4.13
N PHE A 125 -20.94 4.37 4.52
CA PHE A 125 -20.08 5.16 5.39
C PHE A 125 -19.73 6.51 4.76
N LEU A 126 -19.36 6.52 3.48
CA LEU A 126 -19.04 7.75 2.76
C LEU A 126 -20.25 8.69 2.68
N ARG A 127 -21.48 8.18 2.54
CA ARG A 127 -22.70 9.01 2.54
C ARG A 127 -22.91 9.74 3.87
N ARG A 128 -22.59 9.06 4.98
CA ARG A 128 -22.76 9.56 6.35
C ARG A 128 -21.55 10.29 6.93
N ARG A 129 -20.40 10.28 6.24
CA ARG A 129 -19.12 10.85 6.71
C ARG A 129 -19.18 12.23 7.36
N ARG A 130 -20.13 13.10 6.96
CA ARG A 130 -20.31 14.45 7.53
C ARG A 130 -20.82 14.47 8.97
N GLU A 131 -21.39 13.36 9.44
CA GLU A 131 -21.77 13.16 10.84
C GLU A 131 -20.54 13.16 11.75
N TRP A 132 -19.40 12.63 11.26
CA TRP A 132 -18.19 12.40 12.07
C TRP A 132 -16.96 13.18 11.63
N PHE A 133 -16.93 13.65 10.38
CA PHE A 133 -15.77 14.33 9.81
C PHE A 133 -16.11 15.72 9.28
N LEU A 134 -15.15 16.63 9.46
CA LEU A 134 -15.17 17.95 8.85
C LEU A 134 -14.72 17.87 7.39
N PRO A 135 -15.14 18.82 6.54
CA PRO A 135 -14.51 18.99 5.24
C PRO A 135 -13.00 19.15 5.41
N PRO A 136 -12.17 18.41 4.65
CA PRO A 136 -10.74 18.49 4.80
C PRO A 136 -10.25 19.86 4.30
N PRO A 137 -9.28 20.49 4.98
CA PRO A 137 -8.76 21.80 4.58
C PRO A 137 -7.92 21.75 3.29
N LYS A 138 -7.45 20.56 2.91
CA LYS A 138 -6.65 20.27 1.70
C LYS A 138 -7.08 18.91 1.12
N ALA A 139 -6.48 18.49 0.01
CA ALA A 139 -6.70 17.15 -0.55
C ALA A 139 -6.32 16.08 0.50
N PRO A 140 -7.26 15.28 1.01
CA PRO A 140 -6.98 14.39 2.14
C PRO A 140 -6.26 13.10 1.73
N LEU A 141 -6.28 12.75 0.44
CA LEU A 141 -5.89 11.45 -0.09
C LEU A 141 -4.79 11.61 -1.14
N ALA A 142 -3.75 10.80 -1.03
CA ALA A 142 -2.71 10.64 -2.04
C ALA A 142 -2.54 9.15 -2.39
N MET A 143 -2.19 8.89 -3.64
CA MET A 143 -1.87 7.57 -4.19
C MET A 143 -0.57 7.64 -4.98
N TRP A 144 0.20 6.55 -4.96
CA TRP A 144 1.44 6.41 -5.72
C TRP A 144 1.74 4.93 -5.93
N TRP A 145 2.54 4.61 -6.95
CA TRP A 145 2.97 3.25 -7.21
C TRP A 145 4.26 2.95 -6.44
N ILE A 146 4.35 1.73 -5.91
CA ILE A 146 5.49 1.18 -5.16
C ILE A 146 5.88 -0.17 -5.76
N ALA A 147 7.08 -0.67 -5.47
CA ALA A 147 7.45 -2.01 -5.92
C ALA A 147 6.66 -3.07 -5.13
N ASP A 148 6.43 -4.24 -5.73
CA ASP A 148 5.73 -5.35 -5.09
C ASP A 148 6.41 -5.76 -3.78
N GLY A 149 5.61 -5.89 -2.71
CA GLY A 149 6.11 -6.24 -1.38
C GLY A 149 6.65 -5.07 -0.55
N GLU A 150 6.80 -3.87 -1.12
CA GLU A 150 7.18 -2.68 -0.34
C GLU A 150 6.07 -2.26 0.62
N ARG A 151 6.44 -1.76 1.80
CA ARG A 151 5.50 -1.29 2.82
C ARG A 151 5.88 0.14 3.22
N PRO A 152 5.20 1.16 2.66
CA PRO A 152 5.56 2.55 2.89
C PRO A 152 5.35 2.93 4.36
N THR A 153 6.16 3.88 4.81
CA THR A 153 6.08 4.40 6.17
C THR A 153 5.06 5.54 6.26
N THR A 154 4.65 5.90 7.49
CA THR A 154 3.86 7.11 7.74
C THR A 154 4.57 8.37 7.25
N THR A 155 5.90 8.44 7.41
CA THR A 155 6.73 9.55 6.92
C THR A 155 6.68 9.67 5.41
N GLU A 156 6.78 8.55 4.68
CA GLU A 156 6.66 8.57 3.22
C GLU A 156 5.25 8.99 2.78
N ALA A 157 4.22 8.44 3.40
CA ALA A 157 2.82 8.81 3.11
C ALA A 157 2.58 10.32 3.28
N MET A 158 3.14 10.91 4.34
CA MET A 158 3.08 12.36 4.55
C MET A 158 3.84 13.15 3.48
N ALA A 159 5.04 12.70 3.09
CA ALA A 159 5.79 13.34 2.02
C ALA A 159 5.02 13.35 0.69
N ARG A 160 4.26 12.28 0.39
CA ARG A 160 3.40 12.19 -0.80
C ARG A 160 2.23 13.17 -0.74
N LEU A 161 1.57 13.29 0.41
CA LEU A 161 0.52 14.29 0.62
C LEU A 161 1.06 15.72 0.49
N GLU A 162 2.22 16.02 1.08
CA GLU A 162 2.86 17.33 0.98
C GLU A 162 3.25 17.67 -0.46
N ARG A 163 3.80 16.70 -1.21
CA ARG A 163 4.10 16.85 -2.64
C ARG A 163 2.85 17.17 -3.44
N LEU A 164 1.75 16.45 -3.18
CA LEU A 164 0.46 16.67 -3.81
C LEU A 164 -0.11 18.06 -3.49
N TRP A 165 0.00 18.52 -2.24
CA TRP A 165 -0.50 19.83 -1.84
C TRP A 165 0.30 20.98 -2.44
N ARG A 166 1.60 20.78 -2.66
CA ARG A 166 2.50 21.81 -3.18
C ARG A 166 2.35 22.01 -4.68
N ASP A 167 2.43 20.91 -5.45
CA ASP A 167 2.52 21.02 -6.91
C ASP A 167 1.41 20.27 -7.67
N GLY A 168 0.38 19.79 -6.95
CA GLY A 168 -0.78 19.11 -7.53
C GLY A 168 -0.50 17.67 -7.97
N PRO A 169 -1.50 16.99 -8.60
CA PRO A 169 -1.39 15.60 -9.00
C PRO A 169 -0.30 15.36 -10.06
N ALA A 170 0.52 14.34 -9.84
CA ALA A 170 1.55 13.85 -10.75
C ALA A 170 1.77 12.33 -10.55
N PRO A 171 2.46 11.61 -11.45
CA PRO A 171 2.65 10.15 -11.33
C PRO A 171 3.20 9.66 -9.98
N ASP A 172 3.99 10.49 -9.29
CA ASP A 172 4.61 10.20 -8.01
C ASP A 172 3.75 10.57 -6.79
N ALA A 173 2.64 11.29 -6.98
CA ALA A 173 1.61 11.56 -5.96
C ALA A 173 0.32 12.09 -6.61
N PHE A 174 -0.76 11.31 -6.56
CA PHE A 174 -2.00 11.62 -7.28
C PHE A 174 -3.27 11.24 -6.51
N THR A 175 -4.45 11.45 -7.13
CA THR A 175 -5.76 11.26 -6.46
C THR A 175 -6.68 10.34 -7.26
N LEU A 176 -7.80 9.90 -6.69
CA LEU A 176 -8.80 9.14 -7.45
C LEU A 176 -9.42 9.95 -8.61
N LYS A 177 -9.42 11.29 -8.52
CA LYS A 177 -9.96 12.19 -9.55
C LYS A 177 -9.00 12.37 -10.72
N VAL A 178 -7.69 12.40 -10.44
CA VAL A 178 -6.62 12.50 -11.44
C VAL A 178 -5.67 11.36 -11.15
N ALA A 179 -5.86 10.22 -11.82
CA ALA A 179 -5.17 8.98 -11.52
C ALA A 179 -4.14 8.65 -12.61
N TYR A 180 -3.03 8.03 -12.21
CA TYR A 180 -1.97 7.61 -13.12
C TYR A 180 -1.75 6.09 -13.06
N GLY A 181 -1.37 5.49 -14.19
CA GLY A 181 -0.88 4.13 -14.27
C GLY A 181 0.54 4.01 -13.74
N ALA A 182 1.00 2.79 -13.50
CA ALA A 182 2.36 2.55 -13.01
C ALA A 182 3.46 2.99 -14.00
N ASP A 183 3.11 3.05 -15.29
CA ASP A 183 3.93 3.60 -16.37
C ASP A 183 3.96 5.15 -16.40
N GLY A 184 3.24 5.80 -15.47
CA GLY A 184 3.11 7.25 -15.40
C GLY A 184 2.12 7.85 -16.39
N SER A 185 1.37 7.04 -17.14
CA SER A 185 0.32 7.52 -18.03
C SER A 185 -0.90 7.99 -17.24
N LEU A 186 -1.61 9.01 -17.73
CA LEU A 186 -2.85 9.47 -17.10
C LEU A 186 -3.99 8.50 -17.43
N LEU A 187 -4.65 7.97 -16.40
CA LEU A 187 -5.82 7.11 -16.54
C LEU A 187 -7.06 7.98 -16.78
N ARG A 188 -7.77 7.68 -17.86
CA ARG A 188 -9.02 8.37 -18.26
C ARG A 188 -10.25 7.66 -17.72
#